data_AF-A0A6M3L9K6-F1
#
_entry.id   AF-A0A6M3L9K6-F1
#
_cell.length_a   1.000
_cell.length_b   1.000
_cell.length_c   1.000
_cell.angle_alpha   90.00
_cell.angle_beta   90.00
_cell.angle_gamma   90.00
#
_symmetry.space_group_name_H-M   'P 1'
#
loop_
_entity.id
_entity.type
_entity.pdbx_description
1 polymer ?
#
loop_
_entity_poly.entity_id
_entity_poly.type
_entity_poly.pdbx_seq_one_letter_code
_entity_poly.pdbx_strand_id
1 'polypeptide(L)'
;MINKLIGKEDSRCSGRSTGIALYSIGMAMITPNKAIKIKDHHGTVEADKYLSRYIEDIVNKLKLKYFRIIRESNNFFIIYEVFE
;
A
#
# COMPACT_ATOMS: atom_id res chain seq x y z
N MET A 1 31.80 -21.77 -3.02
CA MET A 1 31.33 -20.83 -1.98
C MET A 1 30.11 -20.05 -2.48
N ILE A 2 28.93 -20.68 -2.57
CA ILE A 2 27.70 -20.04 -3.10
C ILE A 2 26.68 -19.71 -1.97
N ASN A 3 27.01 -19.97 -0.71
CA ASN A 3 26.07 -19.84 0.41
C ASN A 3 26.16 -18.51 1.18
N LYS A 4 26.63 -17.40 0.59
CA LYS A 4 26.81 -16.11 1.31
C LYS A 4 25.88 -14.97 0.84
N LEU A 5 24.89 -15.24 -0.01
CA LEU A 5 23.91 -14.23 -0.44
C LEU A 5 22.56 -14.31 0.27
N ILE A 6 22.37 -15.24 1.20
CA ILE A 6 21.16 -15.34 2.03
C ILE A 6 21.40 -14.60 3.36
N GLY A 7 21.85 -13.35 3.26
CA GLY A 7 21.74 -12.42 4.37
C GLY A 7 20.29 -11.96 4.44
N LYS A 8 19.48 -12.60 5.29
CA LYS A 8 18.23 -12.03 5.81
C LYS A 8 18.60 -10.76 6.58
N GLU A 9 18.83 -9.67 5.87
CA GLU A 9 18.74 -8.35 6.47
C GLU A 9 17.43 -7.77 5.95
N ASP A 10 16.47 -7.63 6.87
CA ASP A 10 15.51 -6.53 6.76
C ASP A 10 16.33 -5.25 6.74
N SER A 11 16.84 -4.91 5.56
CA SER A 11 17.53 -3.66 5.33
C SER A 11 16.48 -2.58 5.49
N ARG A 12 16.52 -1.93 6.65
CA ARG A 12 15.80 -0.68 6.86
C ARG A 12 16.16 0.25 5.70
N CYS A 13 15.19 1.05 5.27
CA CYS A 13 15.34 1.93 4.10
C CYS A 13 15.45 1.20 2.73
N SER A 14 14.92 -0.02 2.60
CA SER A 14 14.87 -0.77 1.33
C SER A 14 13.80 -0.29 0.32
N GLY A 15 12.93 0.63 0.70
CA GLY A 15 11.83 1.11 -0.16
C GLY A 15 10.65 0.14 -0.29
N ARG A 16 10.61 -0.96 0.50
CA ARG A 16 9.51 -1.95 0.44
C ARG A 16 8.13 -1.33 0.61
N SER A 17 7.91 -0.46 1.60
CA SER A 17 6.62 0.19 1.80
C SER A 17 6.22 1.07 0.62
N THR A 18 7.18 1.69 -0.08
CA THR A 18 6.91 2.41 -1.35
C THR A 18 6.47 1.46 -2.45
N GLY A 19 7.14 0.31 -2.61
CA GLY A 19 6.73 -0.72 -3.55
C GLY A 19 5.31 -1.23 -3.28
N ILE A 20 4.99 -1.52 -2.01
CA ILE A 20 3.66 -1.96 -1.60
C ILE A 20 2.63 -0.86 -1.87
N ALA A 21 2.93 0.40 -1.54
CA ALA A 21 2.03 1.53 -1.78
C ALA A 21 1.66 1.67 -3.26
N LEU A 22 2.65 1.68 -4.15
CA LEU A 22 2.43 1.78 -5.60
C LEU A 22 1.66 0.57 -6.14
N TYR A 23 1.97 -0.64 -5.65
CA TYR A 23 1.24 -1.84 -6.00
C TYR A 23 -0.24 -1.75 -5.59
N SER A 24 -0.54 -1.32 -4.36
CA SER A 24 -1.92 -1.17 -3.89
C SER A 24 -2.72 -0.17 -4.72
N ILE A 25 -2.10 0.96 -5.11
CA ILE A 25 -2.71 1.94 -6.01
C ILE A 25 -2.99 1.31 -7.38
N GLY A 26 -2.00 0.65 -7.98
CA GLY A 26 -2.15 -0.01 -9.28
C GLY A 26 -3.24 -1.08 -9.28
N MET A 27 -3.31 -1.89 -8.22
CA MET A 27 -4.36 -2.90 -8.06
C MET A 27 -5.75 -2.27 -7.98
N ALA A 28 -5.92 -1.16 -7.25
CA ALA A 28 -7.20 -0.47 -7.19
C ALA A 28 -7.62 0.05 -8.57
N MET A 29 -6.68 0.54 -9.39
CA MET A 29 -6.97 0.97 -10.77
C MET A 29 -7.36 -0.19 -11.69
N ILE A 30 -6.69 -1.34 -11.57
CA ILE A 30 -6.95 -2.54 -12.39
C ILE A 30 -8.30 -3.16 -12.04
N THR A 31 -8.72 -3.07 -10.77
CA THR A 31 -10.01 -3.57 -10.31
C THR A 31 -10.87 -2.44 -9.75
N PRO A 32 -11.45 -1.59 -10.61
CA PRO A 32 -12.28 -0.47 -10.18
C PRO A 32 -13.44 -0.92 -9.31
N ASN A 33 -13.91 -0.03 -8.43
CA ASN A 33 -15.04 -0.24 -7.52
C ASN A 33 -14.86 -1.41 -6.53
N LYS A 34 -13.65 -2.00 -6.46
CA LYS A 34 -13.29 -3.03 -5.48
C LYS A 34 -12.34 -2.47 -4.44
N ALA A 35 -12.66 -2.71 -3.18
CA ALA A 35 -11.78 -2.36 -2.07
C ALA A 35 -10.55 -3.30 -2.03
N ILE A 36 -9.36 -2.72 -2.15
CA ILE A 36 -8.08 -3.41 -2.02
C ILE A 36 -7.55 -3.21 -0.61
N LYS A 37 -7.34 -4.31 0.11
CA LYS A 37 -6.81 -4.27 1.47
C LYS A 37 -5.36 -3.78 1.48
N ILE A 38 -5.08 -2.80 2.33
CA ILE A 38 -3.73 -2.27 2.56
C ILE A 38 -3.11 -3.08 3.70
N LYS A 39 -1.97 -3.71 3.42
CA LYS A 39 -1.21 -4.51 4.39
C LYS A 39 0.28 -4.26 4.24
N ASP A 40 0.92 -3.83 5.32
CA ASP A 40 2.36 -3.66 5.37
C ASP A 40 3.05 -4.98 5.75
N HIS A 41 4.29 -5.14 5.30
CA HIS A 41 5.12 -6.31 5.55
C HIS A 41 5.43 -6.58 7.03
N HIS A 42 5.35 -5.58 7.90
CA HIS A 42 5.54 -5.76 9.34
C HIS A 42 4.34 -6.43 10.05
N GLY A 43 3.17 -6.51 9.39
CA GLY A 43 2.02 -7.26 9.89
C GLY A 43 1.29 -6.65 11.10
N THR A 44 1.62 -5.42 11.51
CA THR A 44 0.96 -4.70 12.62
C THR A 44 -0.08 -3.71 12.11
N VAL A 45 -1.09 -3.42 12.94
CA VAL A 45 -2.15 -2.45 12.60
C VAL A 45 -1.57 -1.04 12.43
N GLU A 46 -0.55 -0.69 13.22
CA GLU A 46 0.17 0.57 13.14
C GLU A 46 0.93 0.71 11.82
N ALA A 47 1.56 -0.37 11.34
CA ALA A 47 2.25 -0.37 10.06
C ALA A 47 1.25 -0.23 8.89
N ASP A 48 0.12 -0.93 8.95
CA ASP A 48 -0.97 -0.77 7.97
C ASP A 48 -1.52 0.66 7.95
N LYS A 49 -1.69 1.27 9.13
CA LYS A 49 -2.12 2.66 9.29
C LYS A 49 -1.10 3.63 8.70
N TYR A 50 0.20 3.41 8.91
CA TYR A 50 1.24 4.24 8.33
C TYR A 50 1.26 4.13 6.81
N LEU A 51 1.20 2.91 6.29
CA LEU A 51 1.17 2.65 4.85
C LEU A 51 -0.06 3.26 4.18
N SER A 52 -1.24 3.19 4.80
CA SER A 52 -2.46 3.82 4.24
C SER A 52 -2.36 5.34 4.14
N ARG A 53 -1.79 6.01 5.16
CA ARG A 53 -1.48 7.45 5.10
C ARG A 53 -0.45 7.78 4.01
N TYR A 54 0.56 6.93 3.86
CA TYR A 54 1.57 7.14 2.83
C TYR A 54 1.00 6.99 1.41
N ILE A 55 0.10 6.02 1.20
CA ILE A 55 -0.66 5.88 -0.04
C ILE A 55 -1.52 7.13 -0.29
N GLU A 56 -2.24 7.61 0.71
CA GLU A 56 -3.05 8.84 0.64
C GLU A 56 -2.20 10.05 0.24
N ASP A 57 -1.02 10.21 0.84
CA ASP A 57 -0.07 11.27 0.48
C ASP A 57 0.39 11.19 -0.98
N ILE A 58 0.68 9.98 -1.49
CA ILE A 58 1.08 9.77 -2.89
C ILE A 58 -0.07 10.17 -3.82
N VAL A 59 -1.28 9.67 -3.57
CA VAL A 59 -2.49 9.97 -4.34
C VAL A 59 -2.73 11.49 -4.38
N ASN A 60 -2.66 12.15 -3.24
CA ASN A 60 -2.87 13.60 -3.12
C ASN A 60 -1.78 14.41 -3.84
N LYS A 61 -0.50 14.06 -3.65
CA LYS A 61 0.64 14.73 -4.31
C LYS A 61 0.57 14.61 -5.83
N LEU A 62 0.19 13.45 -6.34
CA LEU A 62 0.03 13.18 -7.77
C LEU A 62 -1.32 13.67 -8.33
N LYS A 63 -2.21 14.20 -7.46
CA LYS A 63 -3.56 14.65 -7.82
C LYS A 63 -4.38 13.57 -8.54
N LEU A 64 -4.18 12.31 -8.14
CA LEU A 64 -4.93 11.19 -8.69
C LEU A 64 -6.38 11.27 -8.21
N LYS A 65 -7.32 11.33 -9.16
CA LYS A 65 -8.74 11.44 -8.86
C LYS A 65 -9.36 10.06 -8.61
N TYR A 66 -10.55 10.07 -7.99
CA TYR A 66 -11.39 8.90 -7.79
C TYR A 66 -10.85 7.84 -6.82
N PHE A 67 -9.75 8.12 -6.12
CA PHE A 67 -9.28 7.26 -5.05
C PHE A 67 -9.91 7.64 -3.72
N ARG A 68 -10.27 6.63 -2.93
CA ARG A 68 -10.70 6.81 -1.54
C ARG A 68 -9.99 5.81 -0.64
N ILE A 69 -9.56 6.27 0.53
CA ILE A 69 -9.10 5.40 1.61
C ILE A 69 -10.28 5.13 2.54
N ILE A 70 -10.55 3.85 2.80
CA ILE A 70 -11.61 3.40 3.71
C ILE A 70 -10.96 2.77 4.93
N ARG A 71 -11.48 3.08 6.11
CA ARG A 71 -11.07 2.47 7.37
C ARG A 71 -12.25 1.75 8.01
N GLU A 72 -12.07 0.46 8.28
CA GLU A 72 -13.05 -0.38 8.97
C GLU A 72 -12.37 -1.06 10.17
N SER A 73 -12.64 -0.54 11.37
CA SER A 73 -11.98 -0.96 12.61
C SER A 73 -10.45 -0.88 12.50
N ASN A 74 -9.78 -2.04 12.37
CA ASN A 74 -8.33 -2.22 12.28
C ASN A 74 -7.87 -2.59 10.85
N ASN A 75 -8.74 -2.45 9.85
CA ASN A 75 -8.42 -2.69 8.45
C ASN A 75 -8.48 -1.39 7.66
N PHE A 76 -7.60 -1.29 6.68
CA PHE A 76 -7.47 -0.14 5.78
C PHE A 76 -7.59 -0.64 4.35
N PHE A 77 -8.26 0.12 3.50
CA PHE A 77 -8.49 -0.23 2.11
C PHE A 77 -8.31 0.99 1.22
N ILE A 78 -7.87 0.76 -0.01
CA ILE A 78 -7.92 1.73 -1.11
C ILE A 78 -8.92 1.26 -2.14
N ILE A 79 -9.76 2.17 -2.62
CA ILE A 79 -10.70 1.93 -3.71
C ILE A 79 -10.50 3.00 -4.78
N TYR A 80 -10.64 2.62 -6.05
CA TYR A 80 -10.75 3.53 -7.18
C TYR A 80 -12.21 3.50 -7.67
N GLU A 81 -12.97 4.55 -7.36
CA GLU A 81 -14.41 4.66 -7.58
C GLU A 81 -14.72 5.33 -8.92
N VAL A 82 -15.08 4.54 -9.93
CA VAL A 82 -15.55 5.05 -11.23
C VAL A 82 -17.06 4.92 -11.30
N PHE A 83 -17.70 6.04 -11.59
CA PHE A 83 -19.13 6.10 -11.89
C PHE A 83 -19.29 5.76 -13.37
N GLU A 84 -19.93 4.62 -13.66
CA GLU A 84 -20.42 4.29 -15.00
C GLU A 84 -21.66 5.12 -15.35
#